data_AF-A0A6B3HIC0-F1
#
_entry.id   AF-A0A6B3HIC0-F1
#
_cell.length_a   1.000
_cell.length_b   1.000
_cell.length_c   1.000
_cell.angle_alpha   90.00
_cell.angle_beta   90.00
_cell.angle_gamma   90.00
#
_symmetry.space_group_name_H-M   'P 1'
#
loop_
_entity.id
_entity.type
_entity.pdbx_description
1 polymer ?
#
loop_
_entity_poly.entity_id
_entity_poly.type
_entity_poly.pdbx_seq_one_letter_code
_entity_poly.pdbx_strand_id
1 'polypeptide(L)'
;QLDAVLAHEQGHARARHDWLLHCSSALAIGFPQIPVFAAFRDEMHRLVELAADDVASRRFGRLTTALALVGLNEDRGVFGPCPTPDAQVPLRVNRLLAPVDRLTAGRRLRLTAA
;
A
#
# COMPACT_ATOMS: atom_id res chain seq x y z
N GLN A 1 0.81 -18.64 -6.81
CA GLN A 1 1.52 -17.34 -6.87
C GLN A 1 0.83 -16.40 -7.86
N LEU A 2 0.60 -16.82 -9.11
CA LEU A 2 -0.16 -16.03 -10.10
C LEU A 2 -1.59 -15.67 -9.65
N ASP A 3 -2.31 -16.60 -9.02
CA ASP A 3 -3.67 -16.33 -8.50
C ASP A 3 -3.70 -15.30 -7.36
N ALA A 4 -2.59 -15.13 -6.64
CA ALA A 4 -2.47 -14.10 -5.61
C ALA A 4 -2.27 -12.72 -6.24
N VAL A 5 -1.52 -12.64 -7.35
CA VAL A 5 -1.33 -11.43 -8.14
C VAL A 5 -2.63 -11.04 -8.86
N LEU A 6 -3.38 -12.01 -9.43
CA LEU A 6 -4.67 -11.70 -10.07
C LEU A 6 -5.74 -11.22 -9.07
N ALA A 7 -5.73 -11.76 -7.85
CA ALA A 7 -6.60 -11.27 -6.78
C ALA A 7 -6.18 -9.86 -6.29
N HIS A 8 -4.89 -9.52 -6.38
CA HIS A 8 -4.34 -8.20 -6.10
C HIS A 8 -4.82 -7.19 -7.16
N GLU A 9 -4.71 -7.52 -8.45
CA GLU A 9 -5.19 -6.69 -9.57
C GLU A 9 -6.71 -6.46 -9.55
N GLN A 10 -7.52 -7.50 -9.27
CA GLN A 10 -8.97 -7.34 -9.13
C GLN A 10 -9.38 -6.52 -7.91
N GLY A 11 -8.55 -6.53 -6.86
CA GLY A 11 -8.68 -5.63 -5.72
C GLY A 11 -8.45 -4.17 -6.12
N HIS A 12 -7.43 -3.91 -6.94
CA HIS A 12 -7.12 -2.58 -7.48
C HIS A 12 -8.26 -2.03 -8.35
N ALA A 13 -8.77 -2.83 -9.28
CA ALA A 13 -9.87 -2.44 -10.17
C ALA A 13 -11.19 -2.17 -9.42
N ARG A 14 -11.51 -2.96 -8.38
CA ARG A 14 -12.75 -2.76 -7.59
C ARG A 14 -12.69 -1.56 -6.65
N ALA A 15 -11.50 -1.15 -6.22
CA ALA A 15 -11.35 -0.14 -5.18
C ALA A 15 -11.25 1.31 -5.72
N ARG A 16 -11.40 1.52 -7.03
CA ARG A 16 -11.27 2.84 -7.71
C ARG A 16 -9.95 3.55 -7.37
N HIS A 17 -8.93 2.80 -6.95
CA HIS A 17 -7.62 3.34 -6.58
C HIS A 17 -6.99 4.09 -7.75
N ASP A 18 -7.23 3.63 -8.98
CA ASP A 18 -6.77 4.30 -10.19
C ASP A 18 -7.26 5.75 -10.28
N TRP A 19 -8.54 6.00 -10.01
CA TRP A 19 -9.07 7.37 -10.04
C TRP A 19 -8.42 8.25 -8.98
N LEU A 20 -8.23 7.71 -7.77
CA LEU A 20 -7.60 8.44 -6.67
C LEU A 20 -6.14 8.80 -7.00
N LEU A 21 -5.37 7.86 -7.55
CA LEU A 21 -3.98 8.08 -7.96
C LEU A 21 -3.87 9.06 -9.14
N HIS A 22 -4.78 8.96 -10.11
CA HIS A 22 -4.83 9.91 -11.23
C HIS A 22 -5.17 11.32 -10.76
N CYS A 23 -6.20 11.47 -9.91
CA CYS A 23 -6.58 12.78 -9.36
C CYS A 23 -5.46 13.38 -8.51
N SER A 24 -4.82 12.59 -7.63
CA SER A 24 -3.72 13.09 -6.80
C SER A 24 -2.50 13.48 -7.63
N SER A 25 -2.19 12.71 -8.69
CA SER A 25 -1.10 13.04 -9.62
C SER A 25 -1.40 14.29 -10.44
N ALA A 26 -2.62 14.44 -10.94
CA ALA A 26 -3.06 15.63 -11.68
C ALA A 26 -2.96 16.90 -10.82
N LEU A 27 -3.34 16.83 -9.54
CA LEU A 27 -3.18 17.93 -8.60
C LEU A 27 -1.71 18.28 -8.36
N ALA A 28 -0.85 17.27 -8.14
CA ALA A 28 0.57 17.49 -7.92
C ALA A 28 1.27 18.11 -9.15
N ILE A 29 0.91 17.68 -10.35
CA ILE A 29 1.46 18.19 -11.62
C ILE A 29 0.90 19.57 -11.96
N GLY A 30 -0.42 19.77 -11.77
CA GLY A 30 -1.09 21.03 -12.09
C GLY A 30 -0.75 22.19 -11.15
N PHE A 31 -0.33 21.89 -9.92
CA PHE A 31 -0.04 22.88 -8.88
C PHE A 31 1.29 22.60 -8.15
N PRO A 32 2.44 22.65 -8.85
CA PRO A 32 3.73 22.23 -8.30
C PRO A 32 4.24 23.11 -7.16
N GLN A 33 3.74 24.34 -7.05
CA GLN A 33 4.10 25.28 -5.98
C GLN A 33 3.35 25.02 -4.67
N ILE A 34 2.39 24.10 -4.65
CA ILE A 34 1.57 23.79 -3.47
C ILE A 34 2.02 22.42 -2.92
N PRO A 35 2.87 22.39 -1.87
CA PRO A 35 3.51 21.15 -1.41
C PRO A 35 2.54 20.09 -0.91
N VAL A 36 1.36 20.51 -0.45
CA VAL A 36 0.34 19.58 0.05
C VAL A 36 -0.13 18.60 -1.02
N PHE A 37 -0.11 18.97 -2.29
CA PHE A 37 -0.55 18.07 -3.36
C PHE A 37 0.48 16.99 -3.72
N ALA A 38 1.78 17.33 -3.65
CA ALA A 38 2.84 16.33 -3.75
C ALA A 38 2.76 15.34 -2.57
N ALA A 39 2.62 15.86 -1.34
CA ALA A 39 2.46 15.03 -0.16
C ALA A 39 1.19 14.16 -0.22
N PHE A 40 0.08 14.71 -0.71
CA PHE A 40 -1.16 13.97 -0.90
C PHE A 40 -0.99 12.84 -1.91
N ARG A 41 -0.37 13.09 -3.07
CA ARG A 41 -0.05 12.04 -4.06
C ARG A 41 0.76 10.93 -3.42
N ASP A 42 1.86 11.26 -2.73
CA ASP A 42 2.76 10.27 -2.15
C ASP A 42 2.07 9.44 -1.06
N GLU A 43 1.20 10.06 -0.25
CA GLU A 43 0.41 9.36 0.75
C GLU A 43 -0.68 8.48 0.12
N MET A 44 -1.31 8.91 -0.98
CA MET A 44 -2.29 8.08 -1.70
C MET A 44 -1.63 6.81 -2.27
N HIS A 45 -0.45 6.93 -2.89
CA HIS A 45 0.32 5.75 -3.33
C HIS A 45 0.63 4.81 -2.16
N ARG A 46 1.10 5.37 -1.04
CA ARG A 46 1.39 4.58 0.17
C ARG A 46 0.16 3.85 0.70
N LEU A 47 -0.98 4.53 0.82
CA LEU A 47 -2.21 3.94 1.36
C LEU A 47 -2.76 2.83 0.46
N VAL A 48 -2.64 2.97 -0.86
CA VAL A 48 -3.03 1.93 -1.82
C VAL A 48 -2.19 0.66 -1.63
N GLU A 49 -0.87 0.79 -1.51
CA GLU A 49 0.03 -0.34 -1.24
C GLU A 49 -0.31 -1.03 0.09
N LEU A 50 -0.56 -0.24 1.14
CA LEU A 50 -0.94 -0.74 2.46
C LEU A 50 -2.30 -1.46 2.45
N ALA A 51 -3.26 -0.99 1.65
CA ALA A 51 -4.55 -1.63 1.45
C ALA A 51 -4.40 -2.95 0.69
N ALA A 52 -3.52 -2.99 -0.30
CA ALA A 52 -3.25 -4.19 -1.08
C ALA A 52 -2.61 -5.30 -0.21
N ASP A 53 -1.68 -4.94 0.68
CA ASP A 53 -1.13 -5.86 1.68
C ASP A 53 -2.20 -6.39 2.65
N ASP A 54 -3.17 -5.55 3.04
CA ASP A 54 -4.28 -5.97 3.89
C ASP A 54 -5.20 -6.98 3.20
N VAL A 55 -5.44 -6.82 1.89
CA VAL A 55 -6.21 -7.78 1.09
C VAL A 55 -5.44 -9.09 0.96
N ALA A 56 -4.16 -9.04 0.60
CA ALA A 56 -3.31 -10.23 0.46
C ALA A 56 -3.20 -10.99 1.79
N SER A 57 -2.97 -10.29 2.90
CA SER A 57 -2.83 -10.90 4.23
C SER A 57 -4.12 -11.52 4.75
N ARG A 58 -5.29 -11.02 4.34
CA ARG A 58 -6.60 -11.66 4.65
C ARG A 58 -6.78 -12.98 3.93
N ARG A 59 -6.29 -13.07 2.69
CA ARG A 59 -6.49 -14.26 1.84
C ARG A 59 -5.42 -15.33 2.05
N PHE A 60 -4.18 -14.93 2.28
CA PHE A 60 -3.02 -15.83 2.30
C PHE A 60 -2.25 -15.84 3.63
N GLY A 61 -2.63 -14.97 4.58
CA GLY A 61 -1.94 -14.84 5.87
C GLY A 61 -0.76 -13.85 5.83
N ARG A 62 -0.49 -13.21 6.97
CA ARG A 62 0.46 -12.08 7.08
C ARG A 62 1.91 -12.50 6.80
N LEU A 63 2.35 -13.62 7.36
CA LEU A 63 3.72 -14.13 7.17
C LEU A 63 3.98 -14.48 5.71
N THR A 64 3.04 -15.15 5.05
CA THR A 64 3.14 -15.49 3.62
C THR A 64 3.21 -14.25 2.74
N THR A 65 2.40 -13.21 3.05
CA THR A 65 2.50 -11.91 2.36
C THR A 65 3.85 -11.24 2.60
N ALA A 66 4.36 -11.25 3.83
CA ALA A 66 5.66 -10.66 4.17
C ALA A 66 6.82 -11.34 3.43
N LEU A 67 6.84 -12.67 3.41
CA LEU A 67 7.84 -13.45 2.67
C LEU A 67 7.77 -13.20 1.16
N ALA A 68 6.56 -13.08 0.61
CA ALA A 68 6.38 -12.74 -0.80
C ALA A 68 6.93 -11.33 -1.12
N LEU A 69 6.69 -10.33 -0.26
CA LEU A 69 7.25 -9.00 -0.43
C LEU A 69 8.78 -8.99 -0.37
N VAL A 70 9.37 -9.76 0.55
CA VAL A 70 10.83 -9.91 0.63
C VAL A 70 11.36 -10.53 -0.65
N GLY A 71 10.84 -11.70 -1.05
CA GLY A 71 11.33 -12.42 -2.22
C GLY A 71 11.19 -11.65 -3.54
N LEU A 72 10.16 -10.82 -3.70
CA LEU A 72 9.99 -9.97 -4.90
C LEU A 72 10.96 -8.78 -4.95
N ASN A 73 11.54 -8.38 -3.82
CA ASN A 73 12.39 -7.19 -3.70
C ASN A 73 13.84 -7.48 -3.29
N GLU A 74 14.18 -8.76 -3.09
CA GLU A 74 15.52 -9.20 -2.71
C GLU A 74 16.57 -8.76 -3.74
N ASP A 75 16.31 -9.03 -5.02
CA ASP A 75 17.19 -8.67 -6.14
C ASP A 75 17.30 -7.16 -6.38
N ARG A 76 16.39 -6.38 -5.81
CA ARG A 76 16.35 -4.91 -5.94
C ARG A 76 17.17 -4.19 -4.86
N GLY A 77 17.78 -4.93 -3.93
CA GLY A 77 18.62 -4.36 -2.88
C GLY A 77 17.86 -3.50 -1.85
N VAL A 78 16.54 -3.66 -1.76
CA VAL A 78 15.65 -2.77 -0.99
C VAL A 78 15.87 -2.90 0.53
N PHE A 79 16.44 -4.02 0.98
CA PHE A 79 16.80 -4.28 2.37
C PHE A 79 18.29 -4.02 2.68
N GLY A 80 19.04 -3.46 1.74
CA GLY A 80 20.45 -3.12 1.92
C GLY A 80 20.66 -1.84 2.74
N PRO A 81 21.92 -1.53 3.13
CA PRO A 81 22.25 -0.37 3.96
C PRO A 81 22.10 0.98 3.25
N CYS A 82 21.87 0.99 1.93
CA CYS A 82 21.71 2.20 1.14
C CYS A 82 20.21 2.48 0.90
N PRO A 83 19.71 3.72 1.12
CA PRO A 83 18.32 4.05 0.85
C PRO A 83 18.00 3.89 -0.64
N THR A 84 17.00 3.07 -0.94
CA THR A 84 16.46 2.86 -2.29
C THR A 84 15.15 3.65 -2.46
N PRO A 85 14.72 3.93 -3.71
CA PRO A 85 13.41 4.54 -3.97
C PRO A 85 12.24 3.78 -3.33
N ASP A 86 12.40 2.47 -3.13
CA ASP A 86 11.42 1.56 -2.51
C ASP A 86 11.56 1.46 -0.98
N ALA A 87 11.99 2.53 -0.31
CA ALA A 87 12.17 2.60 1.15
C ALA A 87 10.91 2.23 1.97
N GLN A 88 9.74 2.09 1.34
CA GLN A 88 8.50 1.66 1.97
C GLN A 88 8.38 0.14 2.14
N VAL A 89 9.10 -0.69 1.37
CA VAL A 89 8.98 -2.16 1.44
C VAL A 89 9.38 -2.71 2.81
N PRO A 90 10.50 -2.29 3.44
CA PRO A 90 10.85 -2.77 4.78
C PRO A 90 9.80 -2.39 5.84
N LEU A 91 9.19 -1.21 5.72
CA LEU A 91 8.10 -0.77 6.61
C LEU A 91 6.85 -1.65 6.46
N ARG A 92 6.51 -2.04 5.22
CA ARG A 92 5.38 -2.93 4.93
C ARG A 92 5.59 -4.33 5.47
N VAL A 93 6.79 -4.89 5.30
CA VAL A 93 7.18 -6.18 5.89
C VAL A 93 7.10 -6.12 7.42
N ASN A 94 7.66 -5.08 8.03
CA ASN A 94 7.58 -4.90 9.48
C ASN A 94 6.14 -4.80 9.98
N ARG A 95 5.26 -4.09 9.26
CA ARG A 95 3.82 -4.01 9.59
C ARG A 95 3.12 -5.36 9.55
N LEU A 96 3.51 -6.25 8.63
CA LEU A 96 2.95 -7.59 8.52
C LEU A 96 3.47 -8.53 9.62
N LEU A 97 4.74 -8.38 10.03
CA LEU A 97 5.38 -9.18 11.07
C LEU A 97 5.03 -8.71 12.50
N ALA A 98 4.85 -7.41 12.70
CA ALA A 98 4.44 -6.78 13.97
C ALA A 98 3.08 -6.08 13.81
N PRO A 99 1.99 -6.86 13.64
CA PRO A 99 0.71 -6.30 13.27
C PRO A 99 0.03 -5.59 14.43
N VAL A 100 -0.51 -4.40 14.15
CA VAL A 100 -1.39 -3.67 15.07
C VAL A 100 -2.80 -4.26 14.98
N ASP A 101 -3.54 -4.22 16.09
CA ASP A 101 -4.93 -4.68 16.14
C ASP A 101 -5.80 -3.97 15.10
N ARG A 102 -6.53 -4.77 14.33
CA ARG A 102 -7.44 -4.25 13.29
C ARG A 102 -8.63 -3.55 13.96
N LEU A 103 -9.06 -2.44 13.37
CA LEU A 103 -10.29 -1.78 13.78
C LEU A 103 -11.48 -2.74 13.62
N THR A 104 -12.28 -2.86 14.67
CA THR A 104 -13.54 -3.62 14.63
C THR A 104 -14.50 -3.00 13.61
N ALA A 105 -15.44 -3.81 13.09
CA ALA A 105 -16.40 -3.34 12.09
C ALA A 105 -17.18 -2.07 12.55
N GLY A 106 -17.55 -2.02 13.84
CA GLY A 106 -18.21 -0.85 14.42
C GLY A 106 -17.34 0.41 14.48
N ARG A 107 -16.02 0.27 14.72
CA ARG A 107 -15.10 1.42 14.67
C ARG A 107 -14.88 1.90 13.24
N ARG A 108 -14.79 0.99 12.27
CA ARG A 108 -14.66 1.33 10.84
C ARG A 108 -15.86 2.13 10.34
N LEU A 109 -17.08 1.69 10.67
CA LEU A 109 -18.31 2.38 10.25
C LEU A 109 -18.39 3.82 10.77
N ARG A 110 -17.95 4.07 12.02
CA ARG A 110 -17.93 5.43 12.58
C ARG A 110 -16.96 6.37 11.87
N LEU A 111 -15.83 5.86 11.40
CA LEU A 111 -14.83 6.65 10.67
C LEU A 111 -15.26 6.99 9.24
N THR A 112 -16.11 6.15 8.63
CA THR A 112 -16.62 6.37 7.26
C THR A 112 -17.90 7.20 7.20
N ALA A 113 -18.53 7.47 8.34
CA ALA A 113 -19.83 8.16 8.42
C ALA A 113 -19.74 9.63 8.87
N ALA A 114 -18.52 10.20 8.90
CA ALA A 114 -18.26 11.62 9.15
C ALA A 114 -17.90 12.31 7.83
#